data_AF-A0A183HWC3-F1
#
_entry.id   AF-A0A183HWC3-F1
#
_cell.length_a   1.000
_cell.length_b   1.000
_cell.length_c   1.000
_cell.angle_alpha   90.00
_cell.angle_beta   90.00
_cell.angle_gamma   90.00
#
_symmetry.space_group_name_H-M   'P 1'
#
loop_
_entity.id
_entity.type
_entity.pdbx_description
1 polymer ?
#
loop_
_entity_poly.entity_id
_entity_poly.type
_entity_poly.pdbx_seq_one_letter_code
_entity_poly.pdbx_strand_id
1 'polypeptide(L)'
;MQSECLVKNYPVRKNPTFDFTIPQPHTSDGVLVIDGIRLHVSKAYLALYSPVFHAMFFSKFSERDKKEITVEDVILDEFIELLSVVYPSHKPVSGSF
;
A
#
# COMPACT_ATOMS: atom_id res chain seq x y z
N MET A 1 17.05 26.66 -31.59
CA MET A 1 16.94 26.84 -30.12
C MET A 1 16.25 25.60 -29.58
N GLN A 2 17.00 24.55 -29.30
CA GLN A 2 16.49 23.37 -28.61
C GLN A 2 16.97 23.48 -27.17
N SER A 3 16.04 23.68 -26.25
CA SER A 3 16.31 23.76 -24.82
C SER A 3 16.32 22.32 -24.28
N GLU A 4 17.51 21.77 -24.03
CA GLU A 4 17.62 20.51 -23.31
C GLU A 4 17.24 20.76 -21.84
N CYS A 5 16.13 20.15 -21.41
CA CYS A 5 15.73 20.13 -20.01
C CYS A 5 16.74 19.27 -19.23
N LEU A 6 17.61 19.90 -18.46
CA LEU A 6 18.51 19.24 -17.52
C LEU A 6 17.69 18.55 -16.43
N VAL A 7 17.40 17.26 -16.63
CA VAL A 7 16.85 16.38 -15.59
C VAL A 7 17.93 16.21 -14.52
N LYS A 8 17.80 16.95 -13.42
CA LYS A 8 18.69 16.85 -12.27
C LYS A 8 18.51 15.46 -11.64
N ASN A 9 19.45 14.55 -11.89
CA ASN A 9 19.54 13.27 -11.20
C ASN A 9 19.94 13.51 -9.73
N TYR A 10 18.96 13.79 -8.87
CA TYR A 10 19.16 13.68 -7.44
C TYR A 10 19.36 12.21 -7.06
N PRO A 11 20.26 11.87 -6.12
CA PRO A 11 20.32 10.51 -5.60
C PRO A 11 18.95 10.19 -4.98
N VAL A 12 18.18 9.36 -5.67
CA VAL A 12 16.91 8.82 -5.19
C VAL A 12 17.25 8.09 -3.89
N ARG A 13 16.81 8.63 -2.75
CA ARG A 13 16.84 7.91 -1.49
C ARG A 13 16.12 6.59 -1.77
N LYS A 14 16.81 5.45 -1.68
CA LYS A 14 16.15 4.14 -1.77
C LYS A 14 15.22 4.05 -0.58
N ASN A 15 13.95 4.41 -0.80
CA ASN A 15 12.92 4.20 0.20
C ASN A 15 12.80 2.69 0.37
N PRO A 16 12.81 2.18 1.60
CA PRO A 16 12.55 0.77 1.83
C PRO A 16 11.18 0.43 1.24
N THR A 17 11.20 -0.50 0.29
CA THR A 17 10.02 -0.97 -0.44
C THR A 17 9.38 -2.09 0.36
N PHE A 18 8.09 -1.93 0.70
CA PHE A 18 7.30 -3.02 1.25
C PHE A 18 7.05 -4.05 0.16
N ASP A 19 7.41 -5.31 0.42
CA ASP A 19 6.93 -6.41 -0.39
C ASP A 19 5.56 -6.85 0.14
N PHE A 20 4.50 -6.44 -0.55
CA PHE A 20 3.12 -6.78 -0.20
C PHE A 20 2.76 -8.22 -0.58
N THR A 21 3.58 -8.94 -1.34
CA THR A 21 3.31 -10.34 -1.71
C THR A 21 3.64 -11.33 -0.58
N ILE A 22 4.33 -10.84 0.46
CA ILE A 22 4.74 -11.65 1.61
C ILE A 22 3.92 -11.21 2.84
N PRO A 23 3.34 -12.15 3.61
CA PRO A 23 2.68 -11.83 4.87
C PRO A 23 3.66 -11.18 5.84
N GLN A 24 3.27 -10.06 6.44
CA GLN A 24 4.07 -9.42 7.47
C GLN A 24 3.56 -9.79 8.85
N PRO A 25 4.39 -10.45 9.68
CA PRO A 25 3.98 -10.82 11.03
C PRO A 25 3.49 -9.60 11.81
N HIS A 26 2.32 -9.74 12.44
CA HIS A 26 1.72 -8.75 13.33
C HIS A 26 1.23 -7.44 12.69
N THR A 27 1.49 -7.20 11.40
CA THR A 27 1.04 -5.97 10.71
C THR A 27 0.04 -6.24 9.59
N SER A 28 0.10 -7.39 8.92
CA SER A 28 -0.89 -7.79 7.92
C SER A 28 -2.05 -8.57 8.56
N ASP A 29 -3.27 -8.02 8.49
CA ASP A 29 -4.52 -8.60 9.00
C ASP A 29 -5.62 -8.70 7.92
N GLY A 30 -5.28 -8.41 6.66
CA GLY A 30 -6.12 -8.59 5.48
C GLY A 30 -5.33 -9.04 4.25
N VAL A 31 -6.03 -9.70 3.33
CA VAL A 31 -5.51 -10.08 2.02
C VAL A 31 -6.41 -9.50 0.94
N LEU A 32 -5.83 -8.72 0.03
CA LEU A 32 -6.48 -8.25 -1.19
C LEU A 32 -5.99 -9.10 -2.35
N VAL A 33 -6.90 -9.57 -3.21
CA VAL A 33 -6.57 -10.36 -4.39
C VAL A 33 -6.84 -9.51 -5.62
N ILE A 34 -5.80 -9.20 -6.40
CA ILE A 34 -5.85 -8.40 -7.62
C ILE A 34 -5.19 -9.21 -8.73
N ASP A 35 -5.90 -9.46 -9.83
CA ASP A 35 -5.42 -10.30 -10.94
C ASP A 35 -4.86 -11.67 -10.49
N GLY A 36 -5.44 -12.24 -9.43
CA GLY A 36 -4.99 -13.51 -8.83
C GLY A 36 -3.75 -13.40 -7.93
N ILE A 37 -3.14 -12.22 -7.82
CA ILE A 37 -2.01 -11.94 -6.93
C ILE A 37 -2.53 -11.53 -5.55
N ARG A 38 -1.97 -12.13 -4.51
CA ARG A 38 -2.34 -11.89 -3.11
C ARG A 38 -1.45 -10.82 -2.52
N LEU A 39 -2.05 -9.73 -2.06
CA LEU A 39 -1.40 -8.62 -1.37
C LEU A 39 -1.79 -8.63 0.10
N HIS A 40 -0.80 -8.75 0.98
CA HIS A 40 -0.93 -8.75 2.42
C HIS A 40 -0.89 -7.32 2.96
N VAL A 41 -2.00 -6.88 3.55
CA VAL A 41 -2.21 -5.48 3.97
C VAL A 41 -2.74 -5.39 5.40
N SER A 42 -2.70 -4.17 5.92
CA SER A 42 -3.25 -3.76 7.21
C SER A 42 -4.58 -3.05 6.95
N LYS A 43 -5.67 -3.66 7.40
CA LYS A 43 -7.04 -3.15 7.28
C LYS A 43 -7.16 -1.78 7.92
N ALA A 44 -6.60 -1.62 9.12
CA ALA A 44 -6.63 -0.35 9.86
C ALA A 44 -5.89 0.76 9.11
N TYR A 45 -4.75 0.44 8.49
CA TYR A 45 -3.94 1.42 7.79
C TYR A 45 -4.63 1.90 6.51
N LEU A 46 -5.17 0.99 5.71
CA LEU A 46 -5.94 1.34 4.53
C LEU A 46 -7.22 2.12 4.88
N ALA A 47 -7.93 1.71 5.93
CA ALA A 47 -9.14 2.40 6.39
C ALA A 47 -8.86 3.81 6.91
N LEU A 48 -7.70 4.05 7.51
CA LEU A 48 -7.29 5.38 7.97
C LEU A 48 -7.20 6.39 6.83
N TYR A 49 -6.75 5.94 5.65
CA TYR A 49 -6.51 6.81 4.49
C TYR A 49 -7.60 6.74 3.41
N SER A 50 -8.56 5.81 3.53
CA SER A 50 -9.62 5.62 2.54
C SER A 50 -10.95 5.24 3.19
N PRO A 51 -11.98 6.11 3.09
CA PRO A 51 -13.33 5.79 3.53
C PRO A 51 -13.91 4.53 2.85
N VAL A 52 -13.47 4.24 1.62
CA VAL A 52 -13.88 3.03 0.88
C VAL A 52 -13.35 1.78 1.59
N PHE A 53 -12.07 1.75 1.96
CA PHE A 53 -11.50 0.63 2.72
C PHE A 53 -12.05 0.56 4.14
N HIS A 54 -12.32 1.70 4.78
CA HIS A 54 -12.99 1.72 6.08
C HIS A 54 -14.36 1.05 6.00
N ALA A 55 -15.18 1.41 5.01
CA ALA A 55 -16.45 0.74 4.78
C ALA A 55 -16.21 -0.74 4.49
N MET A 56 -15.35 -1.10 3.54
CA MET A 56 -15.08 -2.50 3.16
C MET A 56 -14.70 -3.40 4.35
N PHE A 57 -13.87 -2.93 5.29
CA PHE A 57 -13.37 -3.76 6.38
C PHE A 57 -14.18 -3.67 7.68
N PHE A 58 -14.79 -2.53 8.00
CA PHE A 58 -15.35 -2.27 9.34
C PHE A 58 -16.85 -1.99 9.36
N SER A 59 -17.50 -1.87 8.20
CA SER A 59 -18.96 -1.74 8.16
C SER A 59 -19.67 -3.08 8.38
N LYS A 60 -21.00 -3.08 8.42
CA LYS A 60 -21.83 -4.30 8.60
C LYS A 60 -21.98 -5.14 7.31
N PHE A 61 -21.08 -4.98 6.34
CA PHE A 61 -21.14 -5.67 5.07
C PHE A 61 -20.44 -7.04 5.16
N SER A 62 -20.77 -7.93 4.23
CA SER A 62 -20.33 -9.34 4.23
C SER A 62 -18.81 -9.51 4.10
N GLU A 63 -18.14 -8.48 3.59
CA GLU A 63 -16.70 -8.38 3.37
C GLU A 63 -15.91 -8.36 4.67
N ARG A 64 -16.51 -7.88 5.77
CA ARG A 64 -15.87 -7.78 7.09
C ARG A 64 -15.32 -9.12 7.58
N ASP A 65 -16.07 -10.20 7.36
CA ASP A 65 -15.74 -11.53 7.85
C ASP A 65 -14.86 -12.33 6.87
N LYS A 66 -14.58 -11.76 5.68
CA LYS A 66 -13.74 -12.41 4.69
C LYS A 66 -12.26 -12.25 5.07
N LYS A 67 -11.54 -13.37 4.99
CA LYS A 67 -10.07 -13.39 5.13
C LYS A 67 -9.37 -12.85 3.89
N GLU A 68 -10.01 -12.95 2.73
CA GLU A 68 -9.50 -12.51 1.43
C GLU A 68 -10.61 -11.77 0.68
N ILE A 69 -10.27 -10.64 0.07
CA ILE A 69 -11.20 -9.82 -0.70
C ILE A 69 -10.62 -9.63 -2.09
N THR A 70 -11.35 -10.12 -3.10
CA THR A 70 -11.02 -9.84 -4.50
C THR A 70 -11.37 -8.40 -4.82
N VAL A 71 -10.42 -7.67 -5.41
CA VAL A 71 -10.63 -6.30 -5.91
C VAL A 71 -10.56 -6.38 -7.43
N GLU A 72 -11.68 -6.09 -8.07
CA GLU A 72 -11.83 -6.06 -9.52
C GLU A 72 -11.61 -4.62 -10.03
N ASP A 73 -11.42 -4.47 -11.34
CA ASP A 73 -11.29 -3.17 -12.04
C ASP A 73 -10.14 -2.27 -11.55
N VAL A 74 -9.04 -2.86 -11.06
CA VAL A 74 -7.81 -2.14 -10.69
C VAL A 74 -6.59 -2.76 -11.37
N ILE A 75 -5.63 -1.91 -11.76
CA ILE A 75 -4.35 -2.37 -12.31
C ILE A 75 -3.40 -2.66 -11.15
N LEU A 76 -2.83 -3.87 -11.11
CA LEU A 76 -1.96 -4.31 -10.02
C LEU A 76 -0.83 -3.32 -9.70
N ASP A 77 -0.11 -2.84 -10.72
CA ASP A 77 1.04 -1.95 -10.56
C ASP A 77 0.63 -0.59 -9.96
N GLU A 78 -0.49 -0.02 -10.42
CA GLU A 78 -1.03 1.24 -9.88
C GLU A 78 -1.50 1.06 -8.42
N PHE A 79 -2.04 -0.12 -8.10
CA PHE A 79 -2.45 -0.42 -6.74
C PHE A 79 -1.24 -0.59 -5.80
N ILE A 80 -0.16 -1.23 -6.27
CA ILE A 80 1.10 -1.31 -5.50
C ILE A 80 1.70 0.08 -5.28
N GLU A 81 1.61 0.97 -6.27
CA GLU A 81 2.02 2.37 -6.12
C GLU A 81 1.18 3.08 -5.04
N LEU A 82 -0.15 2.93 -5.07
CA LEU A 82 -1.03 3.43 -4.02
C LEU A 82 -0.61 2.91 -2.63
N LEU A 83 -0.38 1.61 -2.49
CA LEU A 83 0.07 1.02 -1.22
C LEU A 83 1.41 1.60 -0.76
N SER A 84 2.32 1.87 -1.69
CA SER A 84 3.63 2.49 -1.40
C SER A 84 3.52 3.94 -0.93
N VAL A 85 2.46 4.65 -1.32
CA VAL A 85 2.15 6.01 -0.82
C VAL A 85 1.49 5.96 0.54
N VAL A 86 0.59 5.00 0.75
CA VAL A 86 -0.13 4.83 2.02
C VAL A 86 0.85 4.42 3.12
N TYR A 87 1.66 3.39 2.89
CA TYR A 87 2.58 2.81 3.87
C TYR A 87 3.76 3.73 4.20
N PRO A 88 4.13 3.88 5.48
CA PRO A 88 5.10 4.88 5.89
C PRO A 88 6.49 4.48 5.39
N SER A 89 7.21 5.45 4.80
CA SER A 89 8.63 5.28 4.51
C SER A 89 9.37 5.05 5.83
N HIS A 90 10.24 4.04 5.94
CA HIS A 90 11.10 3.84 7.11
C HIS A 90 12.18 4.93 7.20
N LYS A 91 11.77 6.19 7.33
CA LYS A 91 12.67 7.28 7.68
C LYS A 91 13.16 6.99 9.09
N PRO A 92 14.49 6.82 9.31
CA PRO A 92 15.01 6.62 10.65
C PRO A 92 14.60 7.81 11.52
N VAL A 93 14.10 7.53 12.73
CA VAL A 93 13.79 8.57 13.70
C VAL A 93 15.11 9.15 14.16
N SER A 94 15.44 10.35 13.68
CA SER A 94 16.69 11.05 14.01
C SER A 94 16.67 11.70 15.39
N GLY A 95 15.70 11.35 16.24
CA GLY A 95 15.61 11.82 17.61
C GLY A 95 16.46 10.92 18.50
N SER A 96 17.39 11.50 19.24
CA SER A 96 17.98 10.87 20.41
C SER A 96 16.92 10.84 21.50
N PHE A 97 16.32 9.67 21.74
CA PHE A 97 15.50 9.41 22.91
C PHE A 97 16.37 8.99 24.09
#